data_AF-A0A1X0DLV6-F1
#
_entry.id   AF-A0A1X0DLV6-F1
#
_cell.length_a   1.000
_cell.length_b   1.000
_cell.length_c   1.000
_cell.angle_alpha   90.00
_cell.angle_beta   90.00
_cell.angle_gamma   90.00
#
_symmetry.space_group_name_H-M   'P 1'
#
loop_
_entity.id
_entity.type
_entity.pdbx_description
1 polymer ?
#
loop_
_entity_poly.entity_id
_entity_poly.type
_entity_poly.pdbx_seq_one_letter_code
_entity_poly.pdbx_strand_id
1 'polypeptide(L)'
;MSEKSKRGWVLPVVAGIGLLLVVALAIGLGQYLSRPDSVAQTVQPVSTKEAPAGLQPADISSDDGLAQPVRISATVDGTPVDLTGAVSYCDKRGEVVDIQATGPLGGGSRGGAVIVRIAGDTTTTTVLGMSDGELDTKVAPTVVQNGSDYEISGELYRLSQKGWGDEAHSFTVTASCTTAEPVRTTTLAQPVAMAATLDETPVDLSNTVPYCSGSKDDDWFSIVASRTQSAPADHPSLYAVINRTTLQVSHGGLRGASGKRSFRGDGPATGENWTMNVTKDGTVYRVTGTDAVSGGSVEIVADCAGI
;
A
#
# COMPACT_ATOMS: atom_id res chain seq x y z
N MET A 1 -84.58 -27.92 -3.10
CA MET A 1 -84.29 -28.39 -1.73
C MET A 1 -83.06 -27.67 -1.21
N SER A 2 -83.05 -27.37 0.09
CA SER A 2 -82.17 -26.46 0.82
C SER A 2 -80.81 -27.06 1.15
N GLU A 3 -79.72 -26.29 0.99
CA GLU A 3 -78.51 -26.41 1.81
C GLU A 3 -78.17 -25.04 2.43
N LYS A 4 -78.64 -24.86 3.66
CA LYS A 4 -78.07 -23.94 4.65
C LYS A 4 -76.80 -24.56 5.24
N SER A 5 -75.89 -23.68 5.67
CA SER A 5 -74.95 -23.89 6.78
C SER A 5 -73.61 -24.59 6.49
N LYS A 6 -72.62 -23.82 6.00
CA LYS A 6 -71.20 -23.87 6.46
C LYS A 6 -70.55 -22.49 6.39
N ARG A 7 -71.09 -21.52 7.15
CA ARG A 7 -70.39 -20.26 7.48
C ARG A 7 -70.25 -20.18 8.99
N GLY A 8 -69.02 -20.18 9.44
CA GLY A 8 -68.63 -20.19 10.86
C GLY A 8 -67.45 -21.15 11.01
N TRP A 9 -66.38 -20.74 11.69
CA TRP A 9 -65.15 -21.48 12.01
C TRP A 9 -63.85 -21.18 11.23
N VAL A 10 -63.80 -20.19 10.33
CA VAL A 10 -62.50 -19.79 9.71
C VAL A 10 -61.87 -18.54 10.36
N LEU A 11 -62.61 -17.81 11.19
CA LEU A 11 -62.15 -16.53 11.75
C LEU A 11 -61.38 -16.54 13.11
N PRO A 12 -61.32 -17.61 13.93
CA PRO A 12 -60.46 -17.58 15.12
C PRO A 12 -59.04 -18.13 14.92
N VAL A 13 -58.78 -18.90 13.84
CA VAL A 13 -57.49 -19.59 13.67
C VAL A 13 -56.39 -18.65 13.15
N VAL A 14 -56.75 -17.68 12.30
CA VAL A 14 -55.76 -16.76 11.70
C VAL A 14 -55.28 -15.70 12.70
N ALA A 15 -56.12 -15.31 13.67
CA ALA A 15 -55.73 -14.37 14.73
C ALA A 15 -54.82 -15.01 15.81
N GLY A 16 -54.94 -16.31 16.06
CA GLY A 16 -54.11 -17.02 17.04
C GLY A 16 -52.68 -17.30 16.57
N ILE A 17 -52.47 -17.56 15.27
CA ILE A 17 -51.15 -17.85 14.70
C ILE A 17 -50.30 -16.57 14.59
N GLY A 18 -50.93 -15.43 14.27
CA GLY A 18 -50.24 -14.13 14.22
C GLY A 18 -49.69 -13.68 15.58
N LEU A 19 -50.43 -13.93 16.67
CA LEU A 19 -50.00 -13.56 18.02
C LEU A 19 -48.84 -14.45 18.53
N LEU A 20 -48.85 -15.75 18.19
CA LEU A 20 -47.78 -16.69 18.58
C LEU A 20 -46.43 -16.37 17.92
N LEU A 21 -46.43 -15.88 16.69
CA LEU A 21 -45.21 -15.49 15.97
C LEU A 21 -44.55 -14.22 16.54
N VAL A 22 -45.34 -13.25 17.01
CA VAL A 22 -44.80 -12.01 17.61
C VAL A 22 -44.23 -12.27 19.01
N VAL A 23 -44.84 -13.16 19.79
CA VAL A 23 -44.34 -13.54 21.13
C VAL A 23 -43.05 -14.38 21.03
N ALA A 24 -42.95 -15.28 20.04
CA ALA A 24 -41.72 -16.05 19.81
C ALA A 24 -40.53 -15.17 19.39
N LEU A 25 -40.77 -14.11 18.59
CA LEU A 25 -39.73 -13.17 18.20
C LEU A 25 -39.23 -12.32 19.38
N ALA A 26 -40.12 -11.92 20.29
CA ALA A 26 -39.77 -11.13 21.47
C ALA A 26 -39.00 -11.94 22.54
N ILE A 27 -39.30 -13.24 22.69
CA ILE A 27 -38.58 -14.13 23.63
C ILE A 27 -37.19 -14.49 23.07
N GLY A 28 -37.05 -14.67 21.74
CA GLY A 28 -35.75 -14.89 21.10
C GLY A 28 -34.79 -13.71 21.20
N LEU A 29 -35.31 -12.47 21.11
CA LEU A 29 -34.52 -11.24 21.27
C LEU A 29 -34.18 -10.92 22.73
N GLY A 30 -35.04 -11.29 23.68
CA GLY A 30 -34.78 -11.11 25.11
C GLY A 30 -33.73 -12.07 25.71
N GLN A 31 -33.57 -13.26 25.14
CA GLN A 31 -32.57 -14.24 25.60
C GLN A 31 -31.18 -14.07 24.96
N TYR A 32 -31.06 -13.25 23.91
CA TYR A 32 -29.75 -12.92 23.32
C TYR A 32 -29.01 -11.78 24.05
N LEU A 33 -29.71 -11.03 24.91
CA LEU A 33 -29.20 -9.80 25.54
C LEU A 33 -29.04 -9.89 27.07
N SER A 34 -29.09 -11.09 27.67
CA SER A 34 -28.93 -11.22 29.13
C SER A 34 -28.35 -12.56 29.58
N ARG A 35 -27.03 -12.75 29.45
CA ARG A 35 -26.11 -12.94 30.60
C ARG A 35 -24.69 -13.33 30.17
N PRO A 36 -23.67 -12.91 30.94
CA PRO A 36 -22.30 -13.35 30.81
C PRO A 36 -22.11 -14.64 31.61
N ASP A 37 -21.71 -15.71 30.94
CA ASP A 37 -21.03 -16.83 31.60
C ASP A 37 -19.61 -16.89 31.03
N SER A 38 -18.67 -16.39 31.84
CA SER A 38 -17.25 -16.57 31.66
C SER A 38 -16.91 -18.05 31.84
N VAL A 39 -16.99 -18.82 30.77
CA VAL A 39 -16.22 -20.06 30.66
C VAL A 39 -14.86 -19.64 30.15
N ALA A 40 -13.89 -19.57 31.06
CA ALA A 40 -12.49 -19.52 30.70
C ALA A 40 -12.17 -20.79 29.90
N GLN A 41 -12.23 -20.70 28.57
CA GLN A 41 -11.53 -21.64 27.72
C GLN A 41 -10.04 -21.39 27.99
N THR A 42 -9.44 -22.26 28.80
CA THR A 42 -8.01 -22.52 28.75
C THR A 42 -7.68 -22.97 27.33
N VAL A 43 -7.39 -21.99 26.49
CA VAL A 43 -6.70 -22.19 25.22
C VAL A 43 -5.35 -22.79 25.60
N GLN A 44 -5.20 -24.10 25.36
CA GLN A 44 -3.87 -24.67 25.35
C GLN A 44 -3.08 -23.95 24.26
N PRO A 45 -1.88 -23.41 24.57
CA PRO A 45 -1.05 -22.80 23.54
C PRO A 45 -0.73 -23.90 22.53
N VAL A 46 -1.31 -23.76 21.33
CA VAL A 46 -0.88 -24.54 20.18
C VAL A 46 0.55 -24.10 19.92
N SER A 47 1.47 -25.03 20.19
CA SER A 47 2.87 -25.06 19.78
C SER A 47 3.37 -23.76 19.16
N THR A 48 4.13 -22.98 19.94
CA THR A 48 4.96 -21.87 19.47
C THR A 48 5.83 -22.33 18.31
N LYS A 49 5.33 -22.13 17.08
CA LYS A 49 6.19 -21.83 15.95
C LYS A 49 6.79 -20.46 16.27
N GLU A 50 8.11 -20.34 16.22
CA GLU A 50 8.82 -19.09 16.52
C GLU A 50 8.09 -17.89 15.90
N ALA A 51 7.86 -16.86 16.73
CA ALA A 51 7.45 -15.57 16.22
C ALA A 51 8.49 -15.14 15.18
N PRO A 52 8.09 -14.66 13.98
CA PRO A 52 9.05 -14.06 13.08
C PRO A 52 9.78 -12.95 13.84
N ALA A 53 11.09 -12.85 13.61
CA ALA A 53 11.91 -11.76 14.11
C ALA A 53 11.11 -10.46 14.02
N GLY A 54 10.96 -9.78 15.15
CA GLY A 54 10.04 -8.66 15.32
C GLY A 54 10.17 -7.68 14.16
N LEU A 55 9.03 -7.25 13.61
CA LEU A 55 8.94 -6.26 12.55
C LEU A 55 9.55 -4.94 13.08
N GLN A 56 10.88 -4.80 12.99
CA GLN A 56 11.57 -3.56 13.25
C GLN A 56 11.80 -2.88 11.90
N PRO A 57 11.45 -1.57 11.77
CA PRO A 57 11.89 -0.79 10.63
C PRO A 57 13.40 -0.95 10.45
N ALA A 58 13.88 -1.13 9.22
CA ALA A 58 15.29 -1.27 8.95
C ALA A 58 16.06 -0.03 9.44
N ASP A 59 17.20 -0.25 10.10
CA ASP A 59 18.09 0.83 10.52
C ASP A 59 18.60 1.61 9.29
N ILE A 60 18.43 2.94 9.30
CA ILE A 60 18.88 3.83 8.24
C ILE A 60 20.37 4.13 8.48
N SER A 61 21.24 3.64 7.60
CA SER A 61 22.67 3.96 7.58
C SER A 61 22.90 5.46 7.29
N SER A 62 23.87 6.07 7.98
CA SER A 62 24.06 7.53 8.02
C SER A 62 25.11 8.11 7.06
N ASP A 63 25.73 7.33 6.18
CA ASP A 63 26.71 7.86 5.20
C ASP A 63 26.31 7.66 3.72
N ASP A 64 25.39 6.72 3.48
CA ASP A 64 24.55 6.52 2.29
C ASP A 64 23.21 6.07 2.86
N GLY A 65 22.10 6.72 2.49
CA GLY A 65 20.89 6.64 3.31
C GLY A 65 19.59 6.94 2.59
N LEU A 66 18.60 6.10 2.86
CA LEU A 66 17.21 6.27 2.46
C LEU A 66 16.43 6.93 3.61
N ALA A 67 15.98 8.16 3.40
CA ALA A 67 15.07 8.87 4.31
C ALA A 67 13.63 8.76 3.82
N GLN A 68 12.70 8.38 4.72
CA GLN A 68 11.28 8.21 4.39
C GLN A 68 10.34 8.25 5.61
N PRO A 69 9.16 8.87 5.49
CA PRO A 69 8.80 9.82 4.44
C PRO A 69 9.66 11.08 4.56
N VAL A 70 9.69 11.87 3.50
CA VAL A 70 10.30 13.21 3.49
C VAL A 70 9.26 14.25 3.12
N ARG A 71 9.51 15.52 3.47
CA ARG A 71 8.62 16.63 3.06
C ARG A 71 9.04 17.13 1.70
N ILE A 72 8.12 17.10 0.74
CA ILE A 72 8.31 17.63 -0.62
C ILE A 72 7.13 18.51 -0.95
N SER A 73 7.40 19.68 -1.54
CA SER A 73 6.39 20.49 -2.20
C SER A 73 6.91 20.94 -3.56
N ALA A 74 6.01 21.15 -4.50
CA ALA A 74 6.38 21.62 -5.82
C ALA A 74 5.32 22.56 -6.39
N THR A 75 5.75 23.46 -7.26
CA THR A 75 4.89 24.32 -8.08
C THR A 75 5.30 24.24 -9.55
N VAL A 76 4.32 24.41 -10.44
CA VAL A 76 4.53 24.69 -11.87
C VAL A 76 3.73 25.93 -12.23
N ASP A 77 4.38 26.93 -12.83
CA ASP A 77 3.79 28.24 -13.13
C ASP A 77 3.10 28.86 -11.91
N GLY A 78 3.72 28.69 -10.74
CA GLY A 78 3.19 29.11 -9.45
C GLY A 78 2.01 28.27 -8.92
N THR A 79 1.52 27.29 -9.67
CA THR A 79 0.42 26.42 -9.26
C THR A 79 0.97 25.23 -8.46
N PRO A 80 0.50 24.99 -7.22
CA PRO A 80 0.95 23.84 -6.43
C PRO A 80 0.63 22.50 -7.11
N VAL A 81 1.59 21.59 -7.08
CA VAL A 81 1.39 20.19 -7.48
C VAL A 81 0.71 19.45 -6.33
N ASP A 82 -0.40 18.78 -6.61
CA ASP A 82 -1.08 17.95 -5.62
C ASP A 82 -0.31 16.64 -5.40
N LEU A 83 0.34 16.55 -4.24
CA LEU A 83 1.10 15.37 -3.78
C LEU A 83 0.34 14.61 -2.68
N THR A 84 -0.96 14.85 -2.52
CA THR A 84 -1.77 14.18 -1.51
C THR A 84 -1.78 12.67 -1.74
N GLY A 85 -1.35 11.90 -0.74
CA GLY A 85 -1.26 10.44 -0.84
C GLY A 85 -0.07 9.95 -1.67
N ALA A 86 0.90 10.82 -1.97
CA ALA A 86 2.17 10.41 -2.55
C ALA A 86 3.05 9.70 -1.51
N VAL A 87 3.76 8.68 -1.97
CA VAL A 87 4.88 8.05 -1.25
C VAL A 87 6.10 8.92 -1.48
N SER A 88 6.72 9.41 -0.40
CA SER A 88 7.88 10.29 -0.49
C SER A 88 9.15 9.70 0.10
N TYR A 89 10.28 9.94 -0.54
CA TYR A 89 11.59 9.57 -0.01
C TYR A 89 12.72 10.44 -0.57
N CYS A 90 13.84 10.49 0.15
CA CYS A 90 15.14 10.87 -0.40
C CYS A 90 16.09 9.68 -0.30
N ASP A 91 16.83 9.38 -1.36
CA ASP A 91 17.86 8.35 -1.38
C ASP A 91 19.18 8.97 -1.80
N LYS A 92 20.17 8.94 -0.91
CA LYS A 92 21.52 9.44 -1.19
C LYS A 92 22.48 8.27 -1.36
N ARG A 93 23.15 8.22 -2.53
CA ARG A 93 24.17 7.24 -2.86
C ARG A 93 25.40 7.93 -3.44
N GLY A 94 26.47 7.98 -2.67
CA GLY A 94 27.66 8.75 -2.99
C GLY A 94 27.29 10.22 -3.22
N GLU A 95 27.56 10.70 -4.43
CA GLU A 95 27.28 12.08 -4.82
C GLU A 95 25.90 12.28 -5.46
N VAL A 96 25.11 11.23 -5.63
CA VAL A 96 23.76 11.31 -6.22
C VAL A 96 22.71 11.36 -5.12
N VAL A 97 21.75 12.28 -5.26
CA VAL A 97 20.57 12.40 -4.40
C VAL A 97 19.32 12.27 -5.27
N ASP A 98 18.51 11.25 -5.00
CA ASP A 98 17.19 11.08 -5.60
C ASP A 98 16.12 11.56 -4.62
N ILE A 99 15.27 12.47 -5.05
CA ILE A 99 14.16 13.05 -4.29
C ILE A 99 12.86 12.72 -5.02
N GLN A 100 11.95 12.02 -4.35
CA GLN A 100 10.72 11.55 -4.98
C GLN A 100 9.50 11.73 -4.11
N ALA A 101 8.41 12.16 -4.74
CA ALA A 101 7.05 12.05 -4.26
C ALA A 101 6.20 11.51 -5.41
N THR A 102 5.80 10.25 -5.35
CA THR A 102 5.05 9.61 -6.45
C THR A 102 3.82 8.90 -5.94
N GLY A 103 2.82 8.73 -6.80
CA GLY A 103 1.72 7.83 -6.50
C GLY A 103 2.25 6.42 -6.17
N PRO A 104 1.58 5.67 -5.27
CA PRO A 104 2.07 4.41 -4.72
C PRO A 104 2.29 3.25 -5.71
N LEU A 105 2.07 3.42 -7.02
CA LEU A 105 2.39 2.43 -8.04
C LEU A 105 3.26 3.00 -9.17
N GLY A 106 3.94 4.12 -8.94
CA GLY A 106 5.03 4.60 -9.80
C GLY A 106 4.64 5.07 -11.21
N GLY A 107 3.36 5.22 -11.54
CA GLY A 107 2.97 5.75 -12.84
C GLY A 107 1.47 5.97 -13.00
N GLY A 108 1.11 7.20 -13.33
CA GLY A 108 -0.08 7.60 -14.08
C GLY A 108 -1.43 7.10 -13.56
N SER A 109 -2.21 7.99 -12.94
CA SER A 109 -3.63 8.18 -13.29
C SER A 109 -4.35 9.22 -12.43
N ARG A 110 -3.87 9.59 -11.22
CA ARG A 110 -4.73 10.35 -10.28
C ARG A 110 -4.05 11.39 -9.36
N GLY A 111 -2.76 11.69 -9.51
CA GLY A 111 -2.10 12.68 -8.64
C GLY A 111 -0.71 13.05 -9.15
N GLY A 112 -0.28 14.29 -8.88
CA GLY A 112 1.01 14.78 -9.32
C GLY A 112 2.16 13.92 -8.80
N ALA A 113 3.20 13.80 -9.62
CA ALA A 113 4.48 13.22 -9.21
C ALA A 113 5.53 14.33 -9.09
N VAL A 114 6.60 14.07 -8.36
CA VAL A 114 7.87 14.80 -8.37
C VAL A 114 8.97 13.75 -8.35
N ILE A 115 9.84 13.78 -9.34
CA ILE A 115 11.02 12.93 -9.43
C ILE A 115 12.21 13.81 -9.80
N VAL A 116 13.10 14.05 -8.85
CA VAL A 116 14.31 14.85 -9.03
C VAL A 116 15.53 13.99 -8.75
N ARG A 117 16.52 14.05 -9.63
CA ARG A 117 17.85 13.47 -9.43
C ARG A 117 18.88 14.57 -9.46
N ILE A 118 19.59 14.76 -8.35
CA ILE A 118 20.68 15.71 -8.22
C ILE A 118 21.99 14.91 -8.25
N ALA A 119 22.85 15.20 -9.21
CA ALA A 119 24.18 14.61 -9.27
C ALA A 119 25.21 15.47 -8.52
N GLY A 120 26.39 14.89 -8.24
CA GLY A 120 27.43 15.48 -7.41
C GLY A 120 27.96 16.83 -7.86
N ASP A 121 28.00 17.04 -9.18
CA ASP A 121 28.45 18.30 -9.77
C ASP A 121 27.33 19.34 -9.91
N THR A 122 26.10 19.03 -9.48
CA THR A 122 24.86 19.87 -9.53
C THR A 122 24.43 20.35 -10.93
N THR A 123 25.35 20.42 -11.88
CA THR A 123 25.16 20.80 -13.29
C THR A 123 24.44 19.72 -14.10
N THR A 124 24.40 18.48 -13.61
CA THR A 124 23.68 17.36 -14.23
C THR A 124 22.40 16.99 -13.47
N THR A 125 21.85 17.92 -12.69
CA THR A 125 20.53 17.76 -12.06
C THR A 125 19.47 17.55 -13.12
N THR A 126 18.72 16.46 -13.00
CA THR A 126 17.65 16.10 -13.94
C THR A 126 16.33 16.00 -13.19
N VAL A 127 15.30 16.69 -13.70
CA VAL A 127 13.92 16.48 -13.24
C VAL A 127 13.27 15.46 -14.17
N LEU A 128 13.07 14.25 -13.66
CA LEU A 128 12.61 13.10 -14.44
C LEU A 128 11.08 13.04 -14.59
N GLY A 129 10.34 13.83 -13.81
CA GLY A 129 8.89 13.96 -13.98
C GLY A 129 8.21 14.84 -12.95
N MET A 130 7.23 15.63 -13.40
CA MET A 130 6.26 16.33 -12.53
C MET A 130 4.85 16.31 -13.11
N SER A 131 3.81 16.30 -12.26
CA SER A 131 2.40 16.57 -12.66
C SER A 131 1.81 15.70 -13.80
N ASP A 132 2.06 14.39 -13.79
CA ASP A 132 1.54 13.40 -14.77
C ASP A 132 2.26 13.29 -16.12
N GLY A 133 3.51 13.74 -16.26
CA GLY A 133 4.27 13.61 -17.52
C GLY A 133 5.76 13.36 -17.35
N GLU A 134 6.36 12.76 -18.39
CA GLU A 134 7.81 12.83 -18.63
C GLU A 134 8.15 14.27 -18.98
N LEU A 135 9.03 14.87 -18.19
CA LEU A 135 9.47 16.24 -18.37
C LEU A 135 10.94 16.24 -18.77
N ASP A 136 11.28 17.19 -19.63
CA ASP A 136 12.65 17.43 -20.04
C ASP A 136 13.07 18.83 -19.57
N THR A 137 14.28 18.94 -19.05
CA THR A 137 14.90 20.22 -18.71
C THR A 137 15.93 20.51 -19.80
N LYS A 138 15.62 21.40 -20.74
CA LYS A 138 16.56 21.79 -21.81
C LYS A 138 17.81 22.50 -21.27
N VAL A 139 17.71 23.07 -20.06
CA VAL A 139 18.78 23.72 -19.31
C VAL A 139 18.82 23.11 -17.91
N ALA A 140 20.03 22.92 -17.38
CA ALA A 140 20.20 22.42 -16.01
C ALA A 140 19.47 23.32 -15.00
N PRO A 141 18.63 22.75 -14.11
CA PRO A 141 17.99 23.48 -13.02
C PRO A 141 19.01 24.09 -12.06
N THR A 142 18.61 25.18 -11.41
CA THR A 142 19.34 25.72 -10.26
C THR A 142 19.02 24.88 -9.03
N VAL A 143 20.06 24.47 -8.30
CA VAL A 143 19.94 23.75 -7.03
C VAL A 143 20.58 24.59 -5.93
N VAL A 144 19.80 24.91 -4.90
CA VAL A 144 20.29 25.50 -3.66
C VAL A 144 20.14 24.45 -2.56
N GLN A 145 21.25 24.10 -1.92
CA GLN A 145 21.27 23.15 -0.81
C GLN A 145 21.67 23.87 0.49
N ASN A 146 20.90 23.64 1.55
CA ASN A 146 21.24 24.07 2.91
C ASN A 146 21.10 22.88 3.87
N GLY A 147 22.21 22.19 4.14
CA GLY A 147 22.18 20.93 4.89
C GLY A 147 21.40 19.85 4.14
N SER A 148 20.34 19.33 4.74
CA SER A 148 19.44 18.32 4.14
C SER A 148 18.25 18.92 3.39
N ASP A 149 18.15 20.26 3.33
CA ASP A 149 17.08 20.96 2.62
C ASP A 149 17.56 21.37 1.22
N TYR A 150 16.69 21.18 0.24
CA TYR A 150 16.93 21.43 -1.17
C TYR A 150 15.85 22.34 -1.74
N GLU A 151 16.26 23.33 -2.52
CA GLU A 151 15.41 24.12 -3.38
C GLU A 151 15.91 23.97 -4.82
N ILE A 152 15.08 23.38 -5.68
CA ILE A 152 15.37 23.17 -7.10
C ILE A 152 14.41 24.04 -7.90
N SER A 153 14.92 24.85 -8.82
CA SER A 153 14.10 25.69 -9.68
C SER A 153 14.66 25.75 -11.10
N GLY A 154 13.79 26.05 -12.06
CA GLY A 154 14.18 26.16 -13.46
C GLY A 154 12.97 26.17 -14.38
N GLU A 155 13.18 25.66 -15.59
CA GLU A 155 12.16 25.54 -16.62
C GLU A 155 11.98 24.07 -17.02
N LEU A 156 10.72 23.66 -17.10
CA LEU A 156 10.29 22.36 -17.61
C LEU A 156 9.74 22.55 -19.02
N TYR A 157 10.02 21.58 -19.86
CA TYR A 157 9.45 21.43 -21.19
C TYR A 157 8.79 20.06 -21.24
N ARG A 158 7.68 19.90 -21.96
CA ARG A 158 6.91 18.65 -21.89
C ARG A 158 6.85 17.93 -23.23
N LEU A 159 7.29 16.67 -23.22
CA LEU A 159 7.32 15.80 -24.41
C LEU A 159 5.93 15.21 -24.76
N SER A 160 4.99 15.12 -23.80
CA SER A 160 3.75 14.31 -23.99
C SER A 160 2.42 14.92 -23.49
N GLN A 161 2.37 16.11 -22.87
CA GLN A 161 1.06 16.78 -22.67
C GLN A 161 0.62 17.42 -23.96
N LYS A 162 -0.65 17.19 -24.28
CA LYS A 162 -1.36 18.01 -25.24
C LYS A 162 -1.44 19.45 -24.75
N GLY A 163 -0.77 20.36 -25.45
CA GLY A 163 -0.88 21.82 -25.25
C GLY A 163 0.33 22.51 -24.64
N TRP A 164 1.36 21.78 -24.18
CA TRP A 164 2.60 22.40 -23.64
C TRP A 164 3.67 22.59 -24.73
N GLY A 165 3.86 21.61 -25.62
CA GLY A 165 4.78 21.75 -26.75
C GLY A 165 6.21 22.14 -26.33
N ASP A 166 6.79 23.14 -27.01
CA ASP A 166 8.13 23.69 -26.74
C ASP A 166 8.12 24.86 -25.74
N GLU A 167 6.97 25.17 -25.14
CA GLU A 167 6.85 26.27 -24.17
C GLU A 167 7.56 25.93 -22.87
N ALA A 168 8.26 26.93 -22.33
CA ALA A 168 8.97 26.82 -21.06
C ALA A 168 8.00 27.10 -19.91
N HIS A 169 7.89 26.16 -18.97
CA HIS A 169 7.07 26.30 -17.78
C HIS A 169 7.96 26.40 -16.55
N SER A 170 7.79 27.45 -15.76
CA SER A 170 8.59 27.66 -14.56
C SER A 170 8.23 26.62 -13.50
N PHE A 171 9.22 26.15 -12.75
CA PHE A 171 8.96 25.23 -11.66
C PHE A 171 9.82 25.53 -10.43
N THR A 172 9.32 25.06 -9.29
CA THR A 172 10.08 25.03 -8.05
C THR A 172 9.74 23.76 -7.30
N VAL A 173 10.76 23.08 -6.77
CA VAL A 173 10.63 21.95 -5.85
C VAL A 173 11.38 22.31 -4.58
N THR A 174 10.73 22.19 -3.43
CA THR A 174 11.41 22.22 -2.13
C THR A 174 11.30 20.86 -1.48
N ALA A 175 12.40 20.38 -0.92
CA ALA A 175 12.46 19.08 -0.27
C ALA A 175 13.34 19.13 0.97
N SER A 176 12.91 18.45 2.03
CA SER A 176 13.72 18.23 3.22
C SER A 176 14.01 16.75 3.36
N CYS A 177 15.26 16.34 3.08
CA CYS A 177 15.71 14.96 3.15
C CYS A 177 16.00 14.48 4.59
N THR A 178 15.31 15.07 5.56
CA THR A 178 15.22 14.58 6.94
C THR A 178 13.96 13.73 7.06
N THR A 179 14.03 12.60 7.77
CA THR A 179 12.86 11.76 8.04
C THR A 179 11.77 12.57 8.72
N ALA A 180 10.61 12.63 8.09
CA ALA A 180 9.41 13.27 8.61
C ALA A 180 8.59 12.30 9.46
N GLU A 181 7.52 12.80 10.08
CA GLU A 181 6.58 11.95 10.82
C GLU A 181 5.92 10.92 9.89
N PRO A 182 5.63 9.70 10.38
CA PRO A 182 4.94 8.69 9.60
C PRO A 182 3.59 9.18 9.09
N VAL A 183 3.30 8.89 7.82
CA VAL A 183 1.99 9.11 7.23
C VAL A 183 1.10 7.92 7.58
N ARG A 184 -0.08 8.19 8.14
CA ARG A 184 -1.11 7.20 8.51
C ARG A 184 -2.48 7.75 8.16
N THR A 185 -2.99 7.38 6.99
CA THR A 185 -4.33 7.74 6.50
C THR A 185 -5.08 6.47 6.11
N THR A 186 -6.37 6.61 5.77
CA THR A 186 -7.19 5.51 5.25
C THR A 186 -6.77 4.99 3.87
N THR A 187 -5.84 5.69 3.21
CA THR A 187 -5.39 5.40 1.84
C THR A 187 -3.87 5.26 1.72
N LEU A 188 -3.10 5.69 2.72
CA LEU A 188 -1.64 5.57 2.73
C LEU A 188 -1.08 5.37 4.15
N ALA A 189 -0.20 4.39 4.31
CA ALA A 189 0.66 4.22 5.47
C ALA A 189 2.13 4.16 5.01
N GLN A 190 2.99 5.08 5.48
CA GLN A 190 4.42 5.13 5.17
C GLN A 190 5.26 5.73 6.33
N PRO A 191 6.42 5.15 6.70
CA PRO A 191 6.87 3.83 6.28
C PRO A 191 6.07 2.76 7.03
N VAL A 192 6.06 1.52 6.56
CA VAL A 192 5.50 0.39 7.32
C VAL A 192 6.61 -0.55 7.75
N ALA A 193 6.45 -1.17 8.93
CA ALA A 193 7.33 -2.25 9.34
C ALA A 193 7.00 -3.49 8.51
N MET A 194 8.02 -4.11 7.91
CA MET A 194 7.82 -5.16 6.92
C MET A 194 8.93 -6.20 6.97
N ALA A 195 8.56 -7.46 6.76
CA ALA A 195 9.48 -8.57 6.52
C ALA A 195 8.94 -9.45 5.38
N ALA A 196 9.83 -10.07 4.63
CA ALA A 196 9.44 -11.03 3.60
C ALA A 196 10.44 -12.18 3.51
N THR A 197 9.94 -13.35 3.12
CA THR A 197 10.75 -14.51 2.75
C THR A 197 10.36 -15.00 1.36
N LEU A 198 11.36 -15.45 0.61
CA LEU A 198 11.22 -16.08 -0.69
C LEU A 198 11.89 -17.46 -0.63
N ASP A 199 11.12 -18.52 -0.82
CA ASP A 199 11.57 -19.91 -0.67
C ASP A 199 12.27 -20.09 0.70
N GLU A 200 11.59 -19.63 1.77
CA GLU A 200 12.05 -19.60 3.18
C GLU A 200 13.30 -18.75 3.45
N THR A 201 13.89 -18.13 2.42
CA THR A 201 15.07 -17.27 2.56
C THR A 201 14.62 -15.83 2.81
N PRO A 202 15.10 -15.17 3.88
CA PRO A 202 14.80 -13.77 4.14
C PRO A 202 15.18 -12.86 2.95
N VAL A 203 14.29 -11.93 2.62
CA VAL A 203 14.54 -10.88 1.63
C VAL A 203 15.01 -9.63 2.37
N ASP A 204 16.18 -9.11 1.99
CA ASP A 204 16.75 -7.90 2.58
C ASP A 204 16.04 -6.63 2.07
N LEU A 205 15.12 -6.09 2.85
CA LEU A 205 14.35 -4.89 2.49
C LEU A 205 15.00 -3.58 2.96
N SER A 206 16.23 -3.60 3.47
CA SER A 206 16.88 -2.45 4.14
C SER A 206 16.94 -1.17 3.32
N ASN A 207 17.00 -1.26 2.00
CA ASN A 207 17.08 -0.11 1.10
C ASN A 207 15.83 0.09 0.23
N THR A 208 14.70 -0.45 0.68
CA THR A 208 13.41 -0.30 -0.01
C THR A 208 12.53 0.74 0.68
N VAL A 209 11.50 1.20 -0.02
CA VAL A 209 10.48 2.11 0.50
C VAL A 209 9.23 1.29 0.86
N PRO A 210 9.07 0.80 2.11
CA PRO A 210 7.90 0.04 2.51
C PRO A 210 6.70 0.95 2.79
N TYR A 211 5.57 0.67 2.14
CA TYR A 211 4.30 1.34 2.40
C TYR A 211 3.10 0.42 2.16
N CYS A 212 1.96 0.79 2.71
CA CYS A 212 0.66 0.24 2.33
C CYS A 212 -0.19 1.35 1.73
N SER A 213 -0.89 1.08 0.62
CA SER A 213 -1.66 2.09 -0.09
C SER A 213 -2.94 1.51 -0.68
N GLY A 214 -4.06 2.20 -0.55
CA GLY A 214 -5.32 1.82 -1.17
C GLY A 214 -6.08 3.05 -1.68
N SER A 215 -7.04 2.85 -2.57
CA SER A 215 -7.99 3.91 -2.93
C SER A 215 -9.09 3.98 -1.88
N LYS A 216 -9.60 5.18 -1.57
CA LYS A 216 -10.59 5.40 -0.50
C LYS A 216 -11.87 4.58 -0.70
N ASP A 217 -12.25 4.39 -1.95
CA ASP A 217 -13.48 3.69 -2.35
C ASP A 217 -13.21 2.27 -2.89
N ASP A 218 -11.98 1.78 -2.72
CA ASP A 218 -11.56 0.49 -3.22
C ASP A 218 -11.31 -0.47 -2.05
N ASP A 219 -11.98 -1.61 -2.06
CA ASP A 219 -11.71 -2.70 -1.13
C ASP A 219 -10.30 -3.26 -1.31
N TRP A 220 -9.64 -2.98 -2.44
CA TRP A 220 -8.27 -3.40 -2.70
C TRP A 220 -7.24 -2.38 -2.21
N PHE A 221 -6.17 -2.88 -1.62
CA PHE A 221 -4.99 -2.12 -1.26
C PHE A 221 -3.72 -2.91 -1.63
N SER A 222 -2.59 -2.22 -1.66
CA SER A 222 -1.28 -2.79 -1.96
C SER A 222 -0.39 -2.72 -0.72
N ILE A 223 0.32 -3.81 -0.44
CA ILE A 223 1.51 -3.85 0.41
C ILE A 223 2.71 -3.80 -0.52
N VAL A 224 3.60 -2.83 -0.34
CA VAL A 224 4.70 -2.59 -1.29
C VAL A 224 6.00 -2.32 -0.54
N ALA A 225 7.10 -2.85 -1.05
CA ALA A 225 8.44 -2.38 -0.77
C ALA A 225 9.08 -2.02 -2.10
N SER A 226 9.07 -0.73 -2.45
CA SER A 226 9.54 -0.28 -3.76
C SER A 226 11.05 -0.05 -3.75
N ARG A 227 11.67 -0.36 -4.88
CA ARG A 227 13.06 0.01 -5.15
C ARG A 227 13.17 1.52 -5.40
N THR A 228 14.32 2.09 -5.05
CA THR A 228 14.63 3.48 -5.37
C THR A 228 15.11 3.62 -6.82
N GLN A 229 14.98 4.82 -7.40
CA GLN A 229 15.48 5.11 -8.76
C GLN A 229 17.01 5.02 -8.87
N SER A 230 17.73 5.24 -7.77
CA SER A 230 19.19 5.30 -7.75
C SER A 230 19.84 3.92 -7.92
N ALA A 231 19.06 2.85 -7.74
CA ALA A 231 19.52 1.48 -7.85
C ALA A 231 18.40 0.51 -8.30
N PRO A 232 17.89 0.65 -9.53
CA PRO A 232 16.74 -0.12 -10.00
C PRO A 232 17.06 -1.60 -10.25
N ALA A 233 18.33 -1.94 -10.49
CA ALA A 233 18.78 -3.30 -10.80
C ALA A 233 19.11 -4.13 -9.55
N ASP A 234 19.59 -3.48 -8.49
CA ASP A 234 20.22 -4.13 -7.33
C ASP A 234 19.26 -4.42 -6.18
N HIS A 235 18.02 -3.94 -6.27
CA HIS A 235 17.10 -3.97 -5.14
C HIS A 235 16.09 -5.11 -5.21
N PRO A 236 15.90 -5.83 -4.09
CA PRO A 236 14.68 -6.57 -3.89
C PRO A 236 13.50 -5.61 -3.94
N SER A 237 12.36 -6.14 -4.35
CA SER A 237 11.14 -5.37 -4.44
C SER A 237 9.98 -6.31 -4.24
N LEU A 238 8.94 -5.82 -3.59
CA LEU A 238 7.71 -6.58 -3.48
C LEU A 238 6.50 -5.70 -3.71
N TYR A 239 5.45 -6.32 -4.21
CA TYR A 239 4.11 -5.75 -4.20
C TYR A 239 3.11 -6.89 -4.04
N ALA A 240 2.06 -6.68 -3.27
CA ALA A 240 0.93 -7.60 -3.14
C ALA A 240 -0.37 -6.80 -3.06
N VAL A 241 -1.31 -7.11 -3.95
CA VAL A 241 -2.63 -6.48 -4.00
C VAL A 241 -3.63 -7.37 -3.28
N ILE A 242 -4.24 -6.85 -2.22
CA ILE A 242 -5.06 -7.60 -1.26
C ILE A 242 -6.41 -6.90 -1.10
N ASN A 243 -7.48 -7.67 -1.03
CA ASN A 243 -8.78 -7.16 -0.65
C ASN A 243 -8.86 -7.04 0.88
N ARG A 244 -9.14 -5.84 1.40
CA ARG A 244 -9.22 -5.53 2.83
C ARG A 244 -10.28 -6.34 3.56
N THR A 245 -11.38 -6.65 2.89
CA THR A 245 -12.56 -7.29 3.48
C THR A 245 -12.50 -8.80 3.34
N THR A 246 -12.26 -9.30 2.13
CA THR A 246 -12.24 -10.75 1.86
C THR A 246 -10.89 -11.39 2.15
N LEU A 247 -9.84 -10.59 2.37
CA LEU A 247 -8.46 -11.04 2.53
C LEU A 247 -7.96 -11.90 1.35
N GLN A 248 -8.54 -11.68 0.17
CA GLN A 248 -8.09 -12.34 -1.05
C GLN A 248 -6.88 -11.61 -1.63
N VAL A 249 -5.89 -12.37 -2.12
CA VAL A 249 -4.82 -11.83 -2.96
C VAL A 249 -5.34 -11.74 -4.39
N SER A 250 -5.13 -10.61 -5.06
CA SER A 250 -5.36 -10.51 -6.51
C SER A 250 -4.11 -10.98 -7.24
N HIS A 251 -2.99 -10.31 -6.97
CA HIS A 251 -1.69 -10.59 -7.56
C HIS A 251 -0.58 -9.89 -6.81
N GLY A 252 0.65 -10.30 -7.08
CA GLY A 252 1.83 -9.70 -6.52
C GLY A 252 3.11 -10.26 -7.12
N GLY A 253 4.22 -9.81 -6.58
CA GLY A 253 5.53 -10.33 -6.90
C GLY A 253 6.52 -10.03 -5.79
N LEU A 254 7.49 -10.90 -5.64
CA LEU A 254 8.60 -10.78 -4.70
C LEU A 254 9.90 -11.04 -5.45
N ARG A 255 10.82 -10.09 -5.37
CA ARG A 255 12.19 -10.21 -5.89
C ARG A 255 13.15 -10.16 -4.72
N GLY A 256 14.06 -11.11 -4.66
CA GLY A 256 15.13 -11.21 -3.66
C GLY A 256 16.45 -11.64 -4.32
N ALA A 257 17.49 -11.81 -3.51
CA ALA A 257 18.78 -12.31 -3.98
C ALA A 257 18.69 -13.73 -4.58
N SER A 258 17.75 -14.54 -4.06
CA SER A 258 17.49 -15.91 -4.52
C SER A 258 16.70 -16.00 -5.84
N GLY A 259 16.15 -14.89 -6.34
CA GLY A 259 15.40 -14.86 -7.59
C GLY A 259 14.16 -13.97 -7.54
N LYS A 260 13.18 -14.30 -8.40
CA LYS A 260 11.90 -13.59 -8.49
C LYS A 260 10.75 -14.59 -8.57
N ARG A 261 9.67 -14.32 -7.86
CA ARG A 261 8.37 -14.99 -8.03
C ARG A 261 7.30 -13.95 -8.34
N SER A 262 6.50 -14.23 -9.35
CA SER A 262 5.19 -13.59 -9.52
C SER A 262 4.16 -14.55 -8.95
N PHE A 263 3.12 -14.00 -8.33
CA PHE A 263 2.01 -14.79 -7.82
C PHE A 263 0.69 -14.12 -8.11
N ARG A 264 -0.35 -14.92 -8.23
CA ARG A 264 -1.75 -14.48 -8.30
C ARG A 264 -2.54 -15.15 -7.20
N GLY A 265 -3.73 -14.61 -6.91
CA GLY A 265 -4.67 -15.24 -5.99
C GLY A 265 -5.02 -16.67 -6.39
N ASP A 266 -5.97 -17.27 -5.68
CA ASP A 266 -6.42 -18.64 -5.94
C ASP A 266 -7.04 -18.75 -7.35
N GLY A 267 -6.21 -19.08 -8.34
CA GLY A 267 -6.62 -19.14 -9.73
C GLY A 267 -5.48 -19.55 -10.65
N PRO A 268 -5.74 -20.40 -11.66
CA PRO A 268 -4.74 -20.79 -12.63
C PRO A 268 -4.48 -19.63 -13.57
N ALA A 269 -3.58 -18.74 -13.18
CA ALA A 269 -2.95 -17.86 -14.16
C ALA A 269 -2.02 -18.72 -15.02
N THR A 270 -2.00 -18.46 -16.32
CA THR A 270 -1.25 -19.25 -17.31
C THR A 270 0.15 -19.67 -16.81
N GLY A 271 0.28 -20.92 -16.35
CA GLY A 271 1.54 -21.53 -15.93
C GLY A 271 1.90 -21.45 -14.43
N GLU A 272 1.14 -20.75 -13.59
CA GLU A 272 1.43 -20.54 -12.17
C GLU A 272 0.26 -21.05 -11.29
N ASN A 273 0.48 -22.05 -10.43
CA ASN A 273 -0.56 -22.59 -9.54
C ASN A 273 -0.29 -22.18 -8.09
N TRP A 274 -0.56 -20.92 -7.77
CA TRP A 274 -0.43 -20.41 -6.41
C TRP A 274 -1.66 -20.74 -5.57
N THR A 275 -1.41 -21.20 -4.34
CA THR A 275 -2.39 -21.19 -3.26
C THR A 275 -1.99 -20.09 -2.30
N MET A 276 -2.83 -19.05 -2.19
CA MET A 276 -2.53 -17.87 -1.38
C MET A 276 -3.41 -17.85 -0.14
N ASN A 277 -2.86 -17.36 0.97
CA ASN A 277 -3.61 -17.15 2.20
C ASN A 277 -3.19 -15.82 2.83
N VAL A 278 -4.15 -15.07 3.33
CA VAL A 278 -3.90 -13.83 4.06
C VAL A 278 -4.59 -13.90 5.41
N THR A 279 -3.83 -13.59 6.45
CA THR A 279 -4.36 -13.42 7.80
C THR A 279 -4.09 -11.99 8.26
N LYS A 280 -4.98 -11.47 9.11
CA LYS A 280 -4.88 -10.14 9.69
C LYS A 280 -5.00 -10.25 11.21
N ASP A 281 -4.02 -9.73 11.93
CA ASP A 281 -4.03 -9.59 13.38
C ASP A 281 -3.82 -8.11 13.74
N GLY A 282 -4.87 -7.46 14.22
CA GLY A 282 -4.88 -6.00 14.39
C GLY A 282 -4.59 -5.27 13.07
N THR A 283 -3.46 -4.58 12.99
CA THR A 283 -2.98 -3.83 11.83
C THR A 283 -1.98 -4.62 10.97
N VAL A 284 -1.56 -5.81 11.44
CA VAL A 284 -0.55 -6.64 10.79
C VAL A 284 -1.22 -7.61 9.82
N TYR A 285 -0.81 -7.55 8.56
CA TYR A 285 -1.19 -8.50 7.52
C TYR A 285 -0.05 -9.50 7.32
N ARG A 286 -0.40 -10.78 7.24
CA ARG A 286 0.51 -11.87 6.85
C ARG A 286 -0.03 -12.54 5.61
N VAL A 287 0.68 -12.41 4.51
CA VAL A 287 0.42 -13.02 3.21
C VAL A 287 1.36 -14.21 3.05
N THR A 288 0.83 -15.39 2.79
CA THR A 288 1.60 -16.60 2.51
C THR A 288 1.14 -17.20 1.20
N GLY A 289 2.06 -17.79 0.45
CA GLY A 289 1.76 -18.46 -0.81
C GLY A 289 2.65 -19.66 -1.06
N THR A 290 2.09 -20.67 -1.73
CA THR A 290 2.86 -21.82 -2.25
C THR A 290 2.48 -22.09 -3.69
N ASP A 291 3.49 -22.28 -4.55
CA ASP A 291 3.30 -22.68 -5.95
C ASP A 291 3.35 -24.20 -6.09
N ALA A 292 2.23 -24.80 -6.48
CA ALA A 292 2.12 -26.24 -6.67
C ALA A 292 2.96 -26.79 -7.84
N VAL A 293 3.40 -25.93 -8.78
CA VAL A 293 4.23 -26.35 -9.93
C VAL A 293 5.70 -26.38 -9.56
N SER A 294 6.24 -25.26 -9.07
CA SER A 294 7.67 -25.16 -8.76
C SER A 294 8.04 -25.56 -7.33
N GLY A 295 7.05 -25.74 -6.44
CA GLY A 295 7.27 -25.93 -5.02
C GLY A 295 7.75 -24.66 -4.28
N GLY A 296 7.77 -23.51 -4.97
CA GLY A 296 8.21 -22.25 -4.39
C GLY A 296 7.23 -21.71 -3.35
N SER A 297 7.72 -20.88 -2.44
CA SER A 297 6.95 -20.27 -1.36
C SER A 297 7.26 -18.79 -1.19
N VAL A 298 6.27 -18.03 -0.73
CA VAL A 298 6.44 -16.62 -0.35
C VAL A 298 5.77 -16.36 0.98
N GLU A 299 6.37 -15.49 1.77
CA GLU A 299 5.75 -14.91 2.96
C GLU A 299 6.02 -13.40 2.98
N ILE A 300 5.01 -12.60 3.26
CA ILE A 300 5.09 -11.16 3.45
C ILE A 300 4.33 -10.83 4.72
N VAL A 301 4.99 -10.13 5.64
CA VAL A 301 4.38 -9.63 6.88
C VAL A 301 4.55 -8.11 6.91
N ALA A 302 3.46 -7.36 7.04
CA ALA A 302 3.51 -5.90 7.07
C ALA A 302 2.50 -5.31 8.06
N ASP A 303 2.92 -4.28 8.79
CA ASP A 303 2.04 -3.47 9.64
C ASP A 303 1.46 -2.29 8.86
N CYS A 304 0.24 -2.46 8.34
CA CYS A 304 -0.46 -1.44 7.56
C CYS A 304 -1.39 -0.59 8.43
N ALA A 305 -0.95 -0.19 9.63
CA ALA A 305 -1.73 0.68 10.51
C ALA A 305 -2.30 1.90 9.76
N GLY A 306 -3.63 2.06 9.81
CA GLY A 306 -4.36 3.11 9.10
C GLY A 306 -5.13 2.64 7.86
N ILE A 307 -4.75 1.52 7.23
CA ILE A 307 -5.37 0.96 6.01
C ILE A 307 -6.45 -0.10 6.29
#